data_AF-A0A530BTJ6-F1
#
_entry.id   AF-A0A530BTJ6-F1
#
_cell.length_a   1.000
_cell.length_b   1.000
_cell.length_c   1.000
_cell.angle_alpha   90.00
_cell.angle_beta   90.00
_cell.angle_gamma   90.00
#
_symmetry.space_group_name_H-M   'P 1'
#
loop_
_entity.id
_entity.type
_entity.pdbx_description
1 polymer ?
#
loop_
_entity_poly.entity_id
_entity_poly.type
_entity_poly.pdbx_seq_one_letter_code
_entity_poly.pdbx_strand_id
1 'polypeptide(L)'
;VESLIAAYRQLIARARLNGIKVLLGTLPPFGGAFEGQPLRTFHSASKERDRQAVNAWIRTSGEADAVVDFERALVDPANPSRLLPAFDCGDGLHPSDAGYAEMAKVFERAFEGLLESQ
;
A
#
# COMPACT_ATOMS: atom_id res chain seq x y z
N VAL A 1 -0.59 -13.33 -8.03
CA VAL A 1 -0.36 -12.84 -6.64
C VAL A 1 0.53 -13.75 -5.79
N GLU A 2 0.39 -15.08 -5.85
CA GLU A 2 1.18 -16.01 -5.01
C GLU A 2 2.70 -15.80 -5.04
N SER A 3 3.30 -15.61 -6.21
CA SER A 3 4.75 -15.37 -6.33
C SER A 3 5.21 -14.08 -5.65
N LEU A 4 4.38 -13.03 -5.71
CA LEU A 4 4.65 -11.76 -5.03
C LEU A 4 4.56 -11.93 -3.51
N ILE A 5 3.52 -12.59 -3.01
CA ILE A 5 3.36 -12.91 -1.58
C ILE A 5 4.52 -13.78 -1.08
N ALA A 6 4.95 -14.77 -1.86
CA ALA A 6 6.11 -15.60 -1.54
C ALA A 6 7.41 -14.77 -1.44
N ALA A 7 7.59 -13.76 -2.30
CA ALA A 7 8.72 -12.85 -2.21
C ALA A 7 8.67 -11.97 -0.94
N TYR A 8 7.49 -11.45 -0.56
CA TYR A 8 7.31 -10.74 0.71
C TYR A 8 7.66 -11.62 1.91
N ARG A 9 7.19 -12.88 1.93
CA ARG A 9 7.54 -13.88 2.96
C ARG A 9 9.04 -14.08 3.11
N GLN A 10 9.76 -14.16 2.00
CA GLN A 10 11.22 -14.27 2.02
C GLN A 10 11.88 -13.03 2.63
N LEU A 11 11.38 -11.83 2.33
CA LEU A 11 11.88 -10.58 2.92
C LEU A 11 11.61 -10.52 4.42
N ILE A 12 10.40 -10.87 4.85
CA ILE A 12 10.03 -10.97 6.27
C ILE A 12 10.95 -11.93 7.02
N ALA A 13 11.14 -13.14 6.48
CA ALA A 13 12.00 -14.14 7.10
C ALA A 13 13.45 -13.64 7.23
N ARG A 14 14.00 -13.01 6.18
CA ARG A 14 15.36 -12.45 6.22
C ARG A 14 15.51 -11.32 7.24
N ALA A 15 14.52 -10.43 7.36
CA ALA A 15 14.54 -9.35 8.34
C ALA A 15 14.51 -9.92 9.77
N ARG A 16 13.62 -10.88 10.04
CA ARG A 16 13.49 -11.53 11.35
C ARG A 16 14.75 -12.29 11.77
N LEU A 17 15.42 -12.95 10.84
CA LEU A 17 16.72 -13.61 11.10
C LEU A 17 17.81 -12.62 11.57
N ASN A 18 17.64 -11.33 11.29
CA ASN A 18 18.56 -10.27 11.70
C ASN A 18 17.98 -9.38 12.82
N GLY A 19 16.92 -9.83 13.50
CA GLY A 19 16.28 -9.07 14.58
C GLY A 19 15.59 -7.77 14.12
N ILE A 20 15.31 -7.63 12.82
CA ILE A 20 14.65 -6.45 12.25
C ILE A 20 13.14 -6.69 12.23
N LYS A 21 12.38 -5.76 12.83
CA LYS A 21 10.92 -5.75 12.74
C LYS A 21 10.46 -5.26 11.37
N VAL A 22 9.37 -5.84 10.88
CA VAL A 22 8.80 -5.55 9.56
C VAL A 22 7.41 -4.95 9.71
N LEU A 23 7.25 -3.76 9.14
CA LEU A 23 5.96 -3.16 8.88
C LEU A 23 5.63 -3.31 7.39
N LEU A 24 4.44 -3.79 7.07
CA LEU A 24 3.97 -3.84 5.68
C LEU A 24 2.95 -2.74 5.41
N GLY A 25 3.19 -1.96 4.36
CA GLY A 25 2.24 -0.99 3.83
C GLY A 25 1.30 -1.63 2.79
N THR A 26 0.00 -1.35 2.86
CA THR A 26 -0.92 -1.73 1.78
C THR A 26 -0.59 -0.95 0.49
N LEU A 27 -0.82 -1.57 -0.67
CA LEU A 27 -0.64 -0.94 -1.98
C LEU A 27 -1.75 0.11 -2.22
N PRO A 28 -1.41 1.38 -2.49
CA PRO A 28 -2.39 2.43 -2.77
C PRO A 28 -3.23 2.14 -4.03
N PRO A 29 -4.43 2.74 -4.15
CA PRO A 29 -5.20 2.68 -5.39
C PRO A 29 -4.45 3.33 -6.55
N PHE A 30 -4.68 2.85 -7.77
CA PHE A 30 -3.99 3.30 -8.99
C PHE A 30 -4.90 3.28 -10.23
N GLY A 31 -6.21 3.32 -9.98
CA GLY A 31 -7.25 3.37 -11.00
C GLY A 31 -7.10 4.61 -11.86
N GLY A 32 -7.07 4.43 -13.18
CA GLY A 32 -6.83 5.55 -14.09
C GLY A 32 -5.38 6.04 -14.12
N ALA A 33 -4.43 5.30 -13.55
CA ALA A 33 -3.00 5.61 -13.68
C ALA A 33 -2.61 5.87 -15.14
N PHE A 34 -2.00 7.03 -15.37
CA PHE A 34 -1.56 7.56 -16.66
C PHE A 34 -2.69 7.70 -17.69
N GLU A 35 -3.92 7.96 -17.26
CA GLU A 35 -5.05 8.27 -18.14
C GLU A 35 -4.69 9.46 -19.05
N GLY A 36 -4.97 9.33 -20.36
CA GLY A 36 -4.59 10.33 -21.35
C GLY A 36 -3.10 10.34 -21.75
N GLN A 37 -2.25 9.48 -21.17
CA GLN A 37 -0.82 9.39 -21.47
C GLN A 37 -0.45 8.08 -22.19
N PRO A 38 0.78 7.95 -22.76
CA PRO A 38 1.21 6.72 -23.44
C PRO A 38 1.13 5.45 -22.57
N LEU A 39 1.29 5.59 -21.24
CA LEU A 39 1.25 4.50 -20.27
C LEU A 39 -0.16 4.14 -19.77
N ARG A 40 -1.24 4.58 -20.42
CA ARG A 40 -2.65 4.34 -19.99
C ARG A 40 -3.05 2.87 -19.74
N THR A 41 -2.28 1.89 -20.23
CA THR A 41 -2.50 0.45 -19.97
C THR A 41 -1.85 -0.02 -18.66
N PHE A 42 -1.28 0.90 -17.89
CA PHE A 42 -0.68 0.61 -16.60
C PHE A 42 -1.72 0.07 -15.61
N HIS A 43 -2.95 0.60 -15.65
CA HIS A 43 -4.08 0.08 -14.89
C HIS A 43 -4.91 -0.91 -15.72
N SER A 44 -5.38 -1.99 -15.09
CA SER A 44 -6.36 -2.91 -15.66
C SER A 44 -7.16 -3.59 -14.54
N ALA A 45 -8.35 -4.10 -14.85
CA ALA A 45 -9.17 -4.83 -13.89
C ALA A 45 -8.45 -6.05 -13.30
N SER A 46 -7.54 -6.68 -14.05
CA SER A 46 -6.75 -7.80 -13.51
C SER A 46 -5.73 -7.34 -12.48
N LYS A 47 -5.04 -6.22 -12.75
CA LYS A 47 -4.06 -5.66 -11.81
C LYS A 47 -4.75 -5.13 -10.55
N GLU A 48 -5.95 -4.58 -10.67
CA GLU A 48 -6.74 -4.15 -9.51
C GLU A 48 -7.16 -5.34 -8.63
N ARG A 49 -7.59 -6.45 -9.23
CA ARG A 49 -7.82 -7.69 -8.47
C ARG A 49 -6.57 -8.19 -7.76
N ASP A 50 -5.42 -8.14 -8.44
CA ASP A 50 -4.15 -8.55 -7.85
C ASP A 50 -3.76 -7.64 -6.66
N ARG A 51 -3.93 -6.32 -6.81
CA ARG A 51 -3.70 -5.35 -5.73
C ARG A 51 -4.58 -5.63 -4.52
N GLN A 52 -5.87 -5.83 -4.73
CA GLN A 52 -6.83 -6.15 -3.66
C GLN A 52 -6.48 -7.45 -2.94
N ALA A 53 -6.10 -8.49 -3.68
CA ALA A 53 -5.70 -9.78 -3.10
C ALA A 53 -4.41 -9.65 -2.26
N VAL A 54 -3.42 -8.89 -2.73
CA VAL A 54 -2.20 -8.61 -1.95
C VAL A 54 -2.53 -7.80 -0.69
N ASN A 55 -3.36 -6.76 -0.80
CA ASN A 55 -3.79 -5.96 0.36
C ASN A 55 -4.60 -6.76 1.38
N ALA A 56 -5.45 -7.68 0.93
CA ALA A 56 -6.18 -8.59 1.81
C ALA A 56 -5.21 -9.47 2.60
N TRP A 57 -4.18 -10.03 1.93
CA TRP A 57 -3.14 -10.80 2.61
C TRP A 57 -2.32 -9.95 3.59
N ILE A 58 -1.89 -8.74 3.20
CA ILE A 58 -1.16 -7.81 4.08
C ILE A 58 -1.94 -7.58 5.38
N ARG A 59 -3.25 -7.32 5.29
CA ARG A 59 -4.08 -7.02 6.47
C ARG A 59 -4.38 -8.22 7.36
N THR A 60 -4.51 -9.41 6.80
CA THR A 60 -5.11 -10.56 7.52
C THR A 60 -4.13 -11.68 7.85
N SER A 61 -2.97 -11.73 7.19
CA SER A 61 -2.02 -12.84 7.36
C SER A 61 -1.37 -12.91 8.73
N GLY A 62 -1.22 -11.79 9.43
CA GLY A 62 -0.45 -11.70 10.67
C GLY A 62 1.05 -11.95 10.47
N GLU A 63 1.56 -11.88 9.23
CA GLU A 63 2.94 -12.23 8.92
C GLU A 63 3.92 -11.08 9.18
N ALA A 64 3.46 -9.83 9.23
CA ALA A 64 4.23 -8.65 9.61
C ALA A 64 4.06 -8.30 11.09
N ASP A 65 4.98 -7.53 11.65
CA ASP A 65 4.92 -7.11 13.05
C ASP A 65 3.91 -5.96 13.25
N ALA A 66 3.69 -5.14 12.21
CA ALA A 66 2.52 -4.26 12.11
C ALA A 66 2.15 -3.99 10.63
N VAL A 67 0.95 -3.45 10.42
CA VAL A 67 0.42 -3.09 9.09
C VAL A 67 0.15 -1.59 9.04
N VAL A 68 0.57 -0.95 7.95
CA VAL A 68 0.30 0.46 7.65
C VAL A 68 -0.72 0.53 6.51
N ASP A 69 -1.95 0.95 6.79
CA ASP A 69 -3.04 0.91 5.82
C ASP A 69 -3.07 2.16 4.91
N PHE A 70 -2.09 2.27 4.01
CA PHE A 70 -2.00 3.37 3.04
C PHE A 70 -3.17 3.42 2.06
N GLU A 71 -3.71 2.27 1.64
CA GLU A 71 -4.92 2.23 0.81
C GLU A 71 -6.05 3.01 1.47
N ARG A 72 -6.35 2.73 2.75
CA ARG A 72 -7.45 3.41 3.44
C ARG A 72 -7.18 4.90 3.66
N ALA A 73 -5.92 5.29 3.78
CA ALA A 73 -5.53 6.69 3.93
C ALA A 73 -5.68 7.50 2.64
N LEU A 74 -5.46 6.88 1.49
CA LEU A 74 -5.32 7.58 0.21
C LEU A 74 -6.51 7.44 -0.74
N VAL A 75 -7.46 6.55 -0.43
CA VAL A 75 -8.57 6.20 -1.33
C VAL A 75 -9.54 7.37 -1.53
N ASP A 76 -10.00 7.55 -2.78
CA ASP A 76 -11.17 8.36 -3.07
C ASP A 76 -12.45 7.62 -2.63
N PRO A 77 -13.23 8.14 -1.66
CA PRO A 77 -14.47 7.50 -1.24
C PRO A 77 -15.53 7.43 -2.35
N ALA A 78 -15.47 8.30 -3.36
CA ALA A 78 -16.37 8.27 -4.51
C ALA A 78 -15.96 7.23 -5.56
N ASN A 79 -14.67 6.88 -5.63
CA ASN A 79 -14.17 5.82 -6.50
C ASN A 79 -13.01 5.08 -5.83
N PRO A 80 -13.29 3.97 -5.11
CA PRO A 80 -12.29 3.29 -4.31
C PRO A 80 -11.09 2.70 -5.08
N SER A 81 -11.15 2.68 -6.42
CA SER A 81 -10.02 2.30 -7.25
C SER A 81 -8.99 3.41 -7.45
N ARG A 82 -9.32 4.67 -7.12
CA ARG A 82 -8.47 5.86 -7.37
C ARG A 82 -7.92 6.47 -6.08
N LEU A 83 -6.82 7.20 -6.23
CA LEU A 83 -6.35 8.14 -5.21
C LEU A 83 -7.39 9.26 -5.06
N LEU A 84 -7.59 9.74 -3.83
CA LEU A 84 -8.33 10.96 -3.56
C LEU A 84 -7.68 12.10 -4.37
N PRO A 85 -8.43 12.93 -5.12
CA PRO A 85 -7.82 13.95 -5.99
C PRO A 85 -6.87 14.91 -5.29
N ALA A 86 -7.09 15.21 -4.00
CA ALA A 86 -6.18 16.04 -3.20
C ALA A 86 -4.82 15.37 -2.92
N PHE A 87 -4.77 14.05 -3.01
CA PHE A 87 -3.60 13.21 -2.76
C PHE A 87 -2.96 12.67 -4.03
N ASP A 88 -3.47 12.98 -5.21
CA ASP A 88 -2.88 12.59 -6.50
C ASP A 88 -1.96 13.71 -7.02
N CYS A 89 -0.76 13.37 -7.49
CA CYS A 89 0.13 14.35 -8.14
C CYS A 89 -0.34 14.73 -9.56
N GLY A 90 -1.34 14.02 -10.08
CA GLY A 90 -1.97 14.22 -11.38
C GLY A 90 -1.72 13.07 -12.36
N ASP A 91 -1.04 12.01 -11.94
CA ASP A 91 -0.78 10.83 -12.79
C ASP A 91 -1.61 9.60 -12.42
N GLY A 92 -2.43 9.67 -11.37
CA GLY A 92 -3.29 8.57 -10.93
C GLY A 92 -2.53 7.38 -10.35
N LEU A 93 -1.24 7.53 -10.01
CA LEU A 93 -0.39 6.50 -9.42
C LEU A 93 0.38 6.99 -8.20
N HIS A 94 1.03 8.14 -8.31
CA HIS A 94 1.91 8.66 -7.26
C HIS A 94 1.17 9.66 -6.37
N PRO A 95 1.36 9.57 -5.04
CA PRO A 95 0.84 10.59 -4.14
C PRO A 95 1.41 11.98 -4.43
N SER A 96 0.61 13.03 -4.22
CA SER A 96 1.07 14.41 -4.10
C SER A 96 1.81 14.63 -2.78
N ASP A 97 2.37 15.83 -2.56
CA ASP A 97 2.95 16.22 -1.27
C ASP A 97 1.95 16.03 -0.11
N ALA A 98 0.67 16.38 -0.32
CA ALA A 98 -0.38 16.17 0.68
C ALA A 98 -0.65 14.67 0.91
N GLY A 99 -0.60 13.86 -0.15
CA GLY A 99 -0.73 12.40 -0.05
C GLY A 99 0.41 11.76 0.73
N TYR A 100 1.65 12.13 0.45
CA TYR A 100 2.82 11.67 1.21
C TYR A 100 2.79 12.14 2.67
N ALA A 101 2.32 13.36 2.94
CA ALA A 101 2.13 13.84 4.30
C ALA A 101 1.09 12.99 5.05
N GLU A 102 0.01 12.57 4.41
CA GLU A 102 -0.97 11.67 5.03
C GLU A 102 -0.40 10.26 5.25
N MET A 103 0.38 9.72 4.30
CA MET A 103 1.10 8.46 4.50
C MET A 103 2.03 8.51 5.72
N ALA A 104 2.77 9.61 5.90
CA ALA A 104 3.66 9.79 7.04
C ALA A 104 2.88 9.72 8.36
N LYS A 105 1.75 10.43 8.49
CA LYS A 105 0.91 10.37 9.71
C LYS A 105 0.39 8.96 10.00
N VAL A 106 0.01 8.20 8.97
CA VAL A 106 -0.51 6.84 9.13
C VAL A 106 0.62 5.88 9.52
N PHE A 107 1.82 6.08 8.96
CA PHE A 107 3.02 5.34 9.36
C PHE A 107 3.39 5.62 10.81
N GLU A 108 3.45 6.89 11.23
CA GLU A 108 3.77 7.29 12.61
C GLU A 108 2.86 6.57 13.61
N ARG A 109 1.53 6.60 13.40
CA ARG A 109 0.58 5.89 14.26
C ARG A 109 0.84 4.38 14.36
N ALA A 110 1.10 3.72 13.23
CA ALA A 110 1.36 2.29 13.21
C ALA A 110 2.70 1.93 13.86
N PHE A 111 3.71 2.80 13.70
CA PHE A 111 5.02 2.65 14.29
C PHE A 111 4.99 2.84 15.81
N GLU A 112 4.32 3.89 16.30
CA GLU A 112 4.11 4.14 17.73
C GLU A 112 3.39 2.96 18.39
N GLY A 113 2.31 2.46 17.78
CA GLY A 113 1.59 1.28 18.30
C GLY A 113 2.46 0.03 18.40
N LEU A 114 3.43 -0.16 17.50
CA LEU A 114 4.40 -1.26 17.55
C LEU A 114 5.45 -1.08 18.66
N LEU A 115 5.80 0.17 19.00
CA LEU A 115 6.72 0.45 20.09
C LEU A 115 6.06 0.21 21.45
N GLU A 116 4.79 0.57 21.60
CA GLU A 116 4.01 0.42 22.83
C GLU A 116 3.62 -1.03 23.14
N SER A 117 3.53 -1.90 22.12
CA SER A 117 3.16 -3.30 22.28
C SER A 117 4.30 -4.22 22.75
N GLN A 118 5.37 -3.68 23.34
CA GLN A 118 6.58 -4.39 23.77
C GLN A 118 6.72 -4.47 25.28
#